data_AF-A0A497NU33-F1
#
_entry.id   AF-A0A497NU33-F1
#
_cell.length_a   1.000
_cell.length_b   1.000
_cell.length_c   1.000
_cell.angle_alpha   90.00
_cell.angle_beta   90.00
_cell.angle_gamma   90.00
#
_symmetry.space_group_name_H-M   'P 1'
#
loop_
_entity.id
_entity.type
_entity.pdbx_description
1 polymer ?
#
loop_
_entity_poly.entity_id
_entity_poly.type
_entity_poly.pdbx_seq_one_letter_code
_entity_poly.pdbx_strand_id
1 'polypeptide(L)' 'MFDQKLPPNSFRHWIRHTASVPKGFLRYYVLKMLKEKPMSGSEIMREIERETGGRWKPSPGSV' A
#
# COMPACT_ATOMS: atom_id res chain seq x y z
N MET A 1 13.07 36.74 -23.02
CA MET A 1 13.50 35.52 -23.74
C MET A 1 13.89 34.50 -22.66
N PHE A 2 13.37 33.28 -22.75
CA PHE A 2 13.36 32.18 -21.74
C PHE A 2 12.10 32.13 -20.84
N ASP A 3 11.04 31.59 -21.43
CA ASP A 3 9.85 31.04 -20.76
C ASP A 3 10.15 29.56 -20.44
N GLN A 4 10.57 29.27 -19.20
CA GLN A 4 10.89 27.91 -18.77
C GLN A 4 9.60 27.21 -18.33
N LYS A 5 8.89 26.58 -19.28
CA LYS A 5 7.82 25.62 -18.96
C LYS A 5 8.41 24.44 -18.18
N LEU A 6 8.19 24.40 -16.88
CA LEU A 6 8.45 23.23 -16.03
C LEU A 6 7.68 22.02 -16.59
N PRO A 7 8.29 20.82 -16.65
CA PRO A 7 7.61 19.64 -17.18
C PRO A 7 6.42 19.28 -16.27
N PRO A 8 5.22 19.06 -16.81
CA PRO A 8 4.11 18.60 -16.01
C PRO A 8 4.40 17.16 -15.56
N ASN A 9 4.39 16.92 -14.24
CA ASN A 9 4.21 15.62 -13.59
C ASN A 9 5.44 14.75 -13.25
N SER A 10 6.67 15.27 -13.27
CA SER A 10 7.84 14.51 -12.79
C SER A 10 7.82 14.20 -11.28
N PHE A 11 7.18 15.06 -10.47
CA PHE A 11 7.14 14.90 -9.01
C PHE A 11 6.22 13.76 -8.53
N ARG A 12 5.05 13.60 -9.17
CA ARG A 12 4.11 12.50 -8.82
C ARG A 12 4.68 11.13 -9.13
N HIS A 13 5.46 11.00 -10.21
CA HIS A 13 6.07 9.72 -10.59
C HIS A 13 7.15 9.32 -9.59
N TRP A 14 7.97 10.28 -9.14
CA TRP A 14 9.02 10.04 -8.14
C TRP A 14 8.45 9.62 -6.77
N ILE A 15 7.39 10.28 -6.27
CA ILE A 15 6.75 9.92 -4.99
C ILE A 15 6.17 8.49 -5.01
N ARG A 16 5.67 8.02 -6.17
CA ARG A 16 5.14 6.65 -6.29
C ARG A 16 6.21 5.57 -6.14
N HIS A 17 7.48 5.88 -6.39
CA HIS A 17 8.59 4.94 -6.21
C HIS A 17 9.22 4.99 -4.82
N THR A 18 9.06 6.09 -4.08
CA THR A 18 9.63 6.25 -2.73
C THR A 18 8.68 5.83 -1.61
N ALA A 19 7.36 5.90 -1.81
CA ALA A 19 6.36 5.46 -0.84
C ALA A 19 5.91 4.00 -1.07
N SER A 20 6.84 3.05 -0.95
CA SER A 20 6.50 1.62 -0.99
C SER A 20 6.35 1.03 0.42
N VAL A 21 5.38 0.13 0.61
CA VAL A 21 5.24 -0.61 1.86
C VAL A 21 6.51 -1.46 2.08
N PRO A 22 7.13 -1.42 3.27
CA PRO A 22 8.35 -2.18 3.52
C PRO A 22 8.19 -3.67 3.23
N LYS A 23 9.23 -4.29 2.69
CA LYS A 23 9.22 -5.73 2.42
C LYS A 23 8.92 -6.50 3.72
N GLY A 24 7.99 -7.44 3.65
CA GLY A 24 7.59 -8.26 4.80
C GLY A 24 6.56 -7.61 5.74
N PHE A 25 6.23 -6.33 5.56
CA PHE A 25 5.22 -5.65 6.37
C PHE A 25 3.84 -6.31 6.24
N LEU A 26 3.47 -6.74 5.02
CA LEU A 26 2.23 -7.49 4.80
C LEU A 26 2.22 -8.80 5.59
N ARG A 27 3.31 -9.57 5.56
CA ARG A 27 3.45 -10.82 6.32
C ARG A 27 3.28 -10.60 7.82
N TYR A 28 3.88 -9.53 8.35
CA TYR A 28 3.70 -9.15 9.76
C TYR A 28 2.22 -8.88 10.08
N TYR A 29 1.54 -8.09 9.25
CA TYR A 29 0.12 -7.77 9.45
C TYR A 29 -0.77 -9.01 9.40
N VAL A 30 -0.54 -9.90 8.43
CA VAL A 30 -1.25 -11.18 8.31
C VAL A 30 -1.12 -12.00 9.59
N LEU A 31 0.10 -12.19 10.08
CA LEU A 31 0.35 -12.97 11.31
C LEU A 31 -0.24 -12.30 12.55
N LYS A 32 -0.15 -10.96 12.65
CA LYS A 32 -0.78 -10.20 13.73
C LYS A 32 -2.29 -10.43 13.76
N MET A 33 -2.97 -10.30 12.62
CA MET A 33 -4.42 -10.49 12.52
C MET A 33 -4.84 -11.93 12.84
N LEU A 34 -4.14 -12.91 12.29
CA LEU A 34 -4.43 -14.33 12.53
C LEU A 34 -4.18 -14.77 13.98
N LYS A 35 -3.27 -14.08 14.68
CA LYS A 35 -3.06 -14.27 16.12
C LYS A 35 -4.29 -13.86 16.93
N GLU A 36 -4.98 -12.78 16.53
CA GLU A 36 -6.17 -12.29 17.23
C GLU A 36 -7.41 -13.14 16.92
N LYS A 37 -7.64 -13.47 15.64
CA LYS A 37 -8.73 -14.38 15.23
C LYS A 37 -8.45 -15.02 13.86
N PRO A 38 -8.98 -16.23 13.59
CA PRO A 38 -8.96 -16.80 12.25
C PRO A 38 -9.66 -15.87 11.24
N MET A 39 -9.02 -15.65 10.09
CA MET A 39 -9.54 -14.83 9.00
C MET A 39 -9.15 -15.44 7.65
N SER A 40 -10.03 -15.35 6.66
CA SER A 40 -9.72 -15.65 5.26
C SER A 40 -8.86 -14.54 4.64
N GLY A 41 -8.15 -14.84 3.55
CA GLY A 41 -7.36 -13.84 2.83
C GLY A 41 -8.18 -12.63 2.37
N SER A 42 -9.45 -12.85 2.02
CA SER A 42 -10.36 -11.75 1.63
C SER A 42 -10.71 -10.83 2.79
N GLU A 43 -10.84 -11.37 4.00
CA GLU A 43 -11.10 -10.59 5.21
C GLU A 43 -9.87 -9.79 5.61
N ILE A 44 -8.69 -10.40 5.56
CA ILE A 44 -7.40 -9.73 5.78
C ILE A 44 -7.25 -8.53 4.83
N MET A 45 -7.53 -8.71 3.53
CA MET A 45 -7.46 -7.62 2.56
C MET A 45 -8.43 -6.47 2.90
N ARG A 46 -9.67 -6.79 3.26
CA ARG A 46 -10.69 -5.78 3.64
C ARG A 46 -10.30 -5.05 4.93
N GLU A 47 -9.72 -5.76 5.89
CA GLU A 47 -9.32 -5.18 7.17
C GLU A 47 -8.13 -4.22 7.01
N ILE A 48 -7.12 -4.60 6.21
CA ILE A 48 -6.00 -3.70 5.89
C ILE A 48 -6.48 -2.44 5.15
N GLU A 49 -7.38 -2.60 4.18
CA GLU A 49 -7.99 -1.47 3.47
C GLU A 49 -8.74 -0.55 4.44
N ARG A 50 -9.50 -1.12 5.38
CA ARG A 50 -10.24 -0.38 6.41
C ARG A 50 -9.31 0.37 7.37
N GLU A 51 -8.30 -0.31 7.92
CA GLU A 51 -7.36 0.29 8.89
C GLU A 51 -6.49 1.39 8.26
N THR A 52 -6.16 1.26 6.98
CA THR A 52 -5.39 2.28 6.27
C THR A 52 -6.25 3.41 5.69
N GLY A 53 -7.57 3.39 5.91
CA GLY A 53 -8.50 4.38 5.36
C GLY A 53 -8.52 4.38 3.83
N GLY A 54 -8.42 3.20 3.21
CA GLY A 54 -8.40 3.01 1.77
C GLY A 54 -7.07 3.33 1.08
N ARG A 55 -6.03 3.72 1.83
CA ARG A 55 -4.72 4.10 1.26
C ARG A 55 -3.95 2.90 0.73
N TRP A 56 -4.20 1.71 1.26
CA TRP A 56 -3.52 0.49 0.84
C TRP A 56 -4.44 -0.72 0.95
N LYS A 57 -4.49 -1.49 -0.15
CA LYS A 57 -5.12 -2.81 -0.20
C LYS A 57 -4.13 -3.78 -0.85
N PRO A 58 -3.70 -4.84 -0.15
CA PRO A 58 -2.81 -5.83 -0.74
C PRO A 58 -3.56 -6.62 -1.83
N SER A 59 -2.80 -7.18 -2.77
CA SER A 59 -3.37 -8.02 -3.83
C SER A 59 -3.66 -9.43 -3.31
N PRO A 60 -4.65 -10.14 -3.88
CA PRO A 60 -4.98 -11.50 -3.45
C PRO A 60 -3.81 -12.48 -3.46
N GLY A 61 -2.91 -12.39 -4.45
CA GLY A 61 -1.74 -13.27 -4.54
C GLY A 61 -0.58 -12.90 -3.60
N SER A 62 -0.68 -11.78 -2.89
CA SER A 62 0.32 -11.35 -1.90
C SER A 62 -0.02 -11.71 -0.46
N VAL A 63 -1.28 -12.08 -0.21
CA VAL A 63 -1.82 -12.53 1.08
C VAL A 63 -1.75 -14.05 1.13
#